data_AF-A0A0W8F6D5-F1
#
_entry.id   AF-A0A0W8F6D5-F1
#
_cell.length_a   1.000
_cell.length_b   1.000
_cell.length_c   1.000
_cell.angle_alpha   90.00
_cell.angle_beta   90.00
_cell.angle_gamma   90.00
#
_symmetry.space_group_name_H-M   'P 1'
#
loop_
_entity.id
_entity.type
_entity.pdbx_description
1 polymer ?
#
loop_
_entity_poly.entity_id
_entity_poly.type
_entity_poly.pdbx_seq_one_letter_code
_entity_poly.pdbx_strand_id
1 'polypeptide(L)'
;MVKPDKSRYVWLYLPSKAAKERWQALADEAKTPLSTFCISIIEEKLAEDEEHKPRRAVIKELESLKAENQTLREDLRQKEAVLQRYEAELRRYRAEPFQADQFQGIRPYSREIVDILKVRGYVDGYQLLEMLSIGPNESEAIKAVWTQLTELEKYGLAETNGKGWKWIR
;
A
#
# COMPACT_ATOMS: atom_id res chain seq x y z
N MET A 1 -34.10 7.93 51.02
CA MET A 1 -32.73 7.71 51.52
C MET A 1 -32.53 6.20 51.68
N VAL A 2 -31.80 5.57 50.78
CA VAL A 2 -31.52 4.12 50.84
C VAL A 2 -30.56 3.88 52.00
N LYS A 3 -30.87 2.94 52.91
CA LYS A 3 -29.95 2.59 53.99
C LYS A 3 -28.70 1.96 53.36
N PRO A 4 -27.49 2.42 53.68
CA PRO A 4 -26.28 1.83 53.12
C PRO A 4 -26.16 0.37 53.56
N ASP A 5 -25.87 -0.49 52.59
CA ASP A 5 -25.70 -1.91 52.81
C ASP A 5 -24.39 -2.17 53.55
N LYS A 6 -24.52 -2.60 54.81
CA LYS A 6 -23.39 -2.88 55.69
C LYS A 6 -22.45 -3.96 55.15
N SER A 7 -22.94 -4.86 54.29
CA SER A 7 -22.12 -5.91 53.70
C SER A 7 -21.06 -5.38 52.72
N ARG A 8 -21.25 -4.15 52.20
CA ARG A 8 -20.35 -3.49 51.24
C ARG A 8 -19.29 -2.59 51.87
N TYR A 9 -19.25 -2.47 53.20
CA TYR A 9 -18.29 -1.61 53.88
C TYR A 9 -16.90 -2.27 53.93
N VAL A 10 -15.89 -1.46 53.61
CA VAL A 10 -14.49 -1.80 53.82
C VAL A 10 -13.97 -0.99 55.00
N TRP A 11 -13.47 -1.68 56.02
CA TRP A 11 -12.87 -1.04 57.19
C TRP A 11 -11.36 -0.94 56.99
N LEU A 12 -10.85 0.28 56.93
CA LEU A 12 -9.42 0.55 56.76
C LEU A 12 -8.86 1.19 58.03
N TYR A 13 -7.85 0.56 58.61
CA TYR A 13 -7.06 1.13 59.70
C TYR A 13 -5.67 1.47 59.19
N LEU A 14 -5.29 2.75 59.29
CA LEU A 14 -4.01 3.23 58.79
C LEU A 14 -2.89 3.01 59.83
N PRO A 15 -1.67 2.72 59.37
CA PRO A 15 -0.55 2.34 60.26
C PRO A 15 -0.10 3.47 61.18
N SER A 16 -0.41 4.72 60.86
CA SER A 16 -0.14 5.87 61.72
C SER A 16 -1.08 7.03 61.44
N LYS A 17 -1.17 7.97 62.37
CA LYS A 17 -1.91 9.23 62.18
C LYS A 17 -1.33 10.06 61.03
N ALA A 18 0.00 10.11 60.93
CA ALA A 18 0.69 10.80 59.84
C ALA A 18 0.33 10.24 58.45
N ALA A 19 0.15 8.92 58.33
CA ALA A 19 -0.32 8.31 57.09
C ALA A 19 -1.73 8.79 56.71
N LYS A 20 -2.64 8.89 57.70
CA LYS A 20 -3.99 9.43 57.49
C LYS A 20 -3.97 10.88 57.04
N GLU A 21 -3.18 11.72 57.69
CA GLU A 21 -3.06 13.13 57.35
C GLU A 21 -2.53 13.32 55.93
N ARG A 22 -1.51 12.53 55.54
CA ARG A 22 -1.00 12.53 54.16
C ARG A 22 -2.08 12.16 53.14
N TRP A 23 -2.85 11.10 53.40
CA TRP A 23 -3.92 10.68 52.48
C TRP A 23 -5.04 11.71 52.39
N GLN A 24 -5.39 12.33 53.52
CA GLN A 24 -6.38 13.41 53.55
C GLN A 24 -5.91 14.60 52.73
N ALA A 25 -4.65 15.03 52.86
CA ALA A 25 -4.10 16.13 52.07
C ALA A 25 -4.17 15.88 50.56
N LEU A 26 -3.88 14.64 50.12
CA LEU A 26 -4.00 14.25 48.70
C LEU A 26 -5.46 14.26 48.21
N ALA A 27 -6.40 13.81 49.05
CA ALA A 27 -7.83 13.86 48.72
C ALA A 27 -8.34 15.31 48.64
N ASP A 28 -7.88 16.18 49.54
CA ASP A 28 -8.23 17.61 49.57
C ASP A 28 -7.67 18.34 48.34
N GLU A 29 -6.43 18.03 47.93
CA GLU A 29 -5.81 18.53 46.69
C GLU A 29 -6.64 18.11 45.46
N ALA A 30 -7.09 16.85 45.45
CA ALA A 30 -8.00 16.33 44.43
C ALA A 30 -9.46 16.82 44.56
N LYS A 31 -9.77 17.64 45.58
CA LYS A 31 -11.11 18.17 45.89
C LYS A 31 -12.18 17.09 46.01
N THR A 32 -11.84 15.94 46.59
CA THR A 32 -12.77 14.83 46.79
C THR A 32 -12.75 14.33 48.24
N PRO A 33 -13.85 13.72 48.73
CA PRO A 33 -13.83 13.04 50.02
C PRO A 33 -12.79 11.91 50.02
N LEU A 34 -12.09 11.72 51.14
CA LEU A 34 -11.06 10.69 51.29
C LEU A 34 -11.52 9.29 50.85
N SER A 35 -12.77 8.92 51.17
CA SER A 35 -13.34 7.64 50.74
C SER A 35 -13.43 7.50 49.23
N THR A 36 -13.85 8.56 48.53
CA THR A 36 -13.97 8.59 47.07
C THR A 36 -12.60 8.54 46.41
N PHE A 37 -11.64 9.29 46.96
CA PHE A 37 -10.25 9.29 46.52
C PHE A 37 -9.60 7.90 46.65
N CYS A 38 -9.81 7.20 47.78
CA CYS A 38 -9.31 5.84 47.94
C CYS A 38 -9.95 4.86 46.95
N ILE A 39 -11.26 4.96 46.72
CA ILE A 39 -11.97 4.10 45.76
C ILE A 39 -11.40 4.31 44.35
N SER A 40 -11.22 5.56 43.90
CA SER A 40 -10.74 5.83 42.55
C SER A 40 -9.34 5.24 42.29
N ILE A 41 -8.43 5.33 43.27
CA ILE A 41 -7.08 4.75 43.14
C ILE A 41 -7.15 3.22 43.07
N ILE A 42 -8.00 2.59 43.89
CA ILE A 42 -8.14 1.13 43.89
C ILE A 42 -8.73 0.64 42.56
N GLU A 43 -9.80 1.30 42.08
CA GLU A 43 -10.44 0.96 40.81
C GLU A 43 -9.50 1.20 39.61
N GLU A 44 -8.70 2.28 39.64
CA GLU A 44 -7.67 2.53 38.62
C GLU A 44 -6.61 1.42 38.59
N LYS A 45 -6.14 0.96 39.76
CA LYS A 45 -5.20 -0.16 39.84
C LYS A 45 -5.79 -1.50 39.39
N LEU A 46 -7.05 -1.78 39.74
CA LEU A 46 -7.72 -2.97 39.27
C LEU A 46 -7.95 -2.94 37.76
N ALA A 47 -8.26 -1.76 37.19
CA ALA A 47 -8.37 -1.58 35.75
C ALA A 47 -7.03 -1.75 35.02
N GLU A 48 -5.93 -1.20 35.57
CA GLU A 48 -4.58 -1.41 35.04
C GLU A 48 -4.19 -2.90 35.01
N ASP A 49 -4.56 -3.68 36.04
CA ASP A 49 -4.26 -5.11 36.13
C ASP A 49 -5.15 -5.97 35.20
N GLU A 50 -6.43 -5.62 35.02
CA GLU A 50 -7.33 -6.27 34.04
C GLU A 50 -6.85 -6.04 32.59
N GLU A 51 -6.26 -4.89 32.30
CA GLU A 51 -5.73 -4.54 30.98
C GLU A 51 -4.34 -5.17 30.71
N HIS A 52 -3.63 -5.63 31.75
CA HIS A 52 -2.37 -6.33 31.62
C HIS A 52 -2.55 -7.83 31.31
N LYS A 53 -2.58 -8.17 30.00
CA LYS A 53 -2.24 -9.54 29.56
C LYS A 53 -0.92 -9.95 30.25
N PRO A 54 -0.81 -11.18 30.81
CA PRO A 54 0.39 -11.59 31.52
C PRO A 54 1.60 -11.44 30.60
N ARG A 55 2.67 -10.80 31.07
CA ARG A 55 3.85 -10.40 30.29
C ARG A 55 4.39 -11.50 29.35
N ARG A 56 4.27 -12.77 29.74
CA ARG A 56 4.60 -13.94 28.91
C ARG A 56 3.73 -14.10 27.66
N ALA A 57 2.43 -13.86 27.76
CA ALA A 57 1.50 -13.91 26.63
C ALA A 57 1.81 -12.79 25.63
N VAL A 58 2.10 -11.59 26.12
CA VAL A 58 2.52 -10.45 25.26
C VAL A 58 3.83 -10.74 24.55
N ILE A 59 4.83 -11.29 25.24
CA ILE A 59 6.10 -11.68 24.62
C ILE A 59 5.89 -12.75 23.54
N LYS A 60 5.05 -13.76 23.81
CA LYS A 60 4.74 -14.82 22.84
C LYS A 60 4.00 -14.28 21.61
N GLU A 61 3.04 -13.39 21.80
CA GLU A 61 2.34 -12.70 20.70
C GLU A 61 3.33 -11.85 19.88
N LEU A 62 4.22 -11.10 20.53
CA LEU A 62 5.24 -10.30 19.86
C LEU A 62 6.25 -11.15 19.07
N GLU A 63 6.67 -12.29 19.59
CA GLU A 63 7.55 -13.22 18.89
C GLU A 63 6.85 -13.83 17.67
N SER A 64 5.58 -14.23 17.82
CA SER A 64 4.75 -14.73 16.72
C SER A 64 4.60 -13.69 15.61
N LEU A 65 4.27 -12.45 15.97
CA LEU A 65 4.09 -11.36 15.01
C LEU A 65 5.41 -10.99 14.32
N LYS A 66 6.55 -11.04 15.03
CA LYS A 66 7.87 -10.83 14.42
C LYS A 66 8.20 -11.91 13.40
N ALA A 67 7.95 -13.18 13.73
CA ALA A 67 8.17 -14.29 12.81
C ALA A 67 7.29 -14.16 11.56
N GLU A 68 6.00 -13.88 11.73
CA GLU A 68 5.08 -13.65 10.61
C GLU A 68 5.53 -12.47 9.74
N ASN A 69 5.93 -11.35 10.35
CA ASN A 69 6.43 -10.20 9.60
C ASN A 69 7.69 -10.52 8.79
N GLN A 70 8.58 -11.34 9.35
CA GLN A 70 9.77 -11.80 8.63
C GLN A 70 9.38 -12.67 7.42
N THR A 71 8.49 -13.65 7.62
CA THR A 71 8.03 -14.51 6.51
C THR A 71 7.35 -13.72 5.39
N LEU A 72 6.48 -12.76 5.74
CA LEU A 72 5.82 -11.89 4.78
C LEU A 72 6.81 -11.03 3.99
N ARG A 73 7.88 -10.54 4.64
CA ARG A 73 8.94 -9.78 3.96
C ARG A 73 9.74 -10.64 3.00
N GLU A 74 10.04 -11.90 3.36
CA GLU A 74 10.74 -12.84 2.50
C GLU A 74 9.88 -13.21 1.27
N ASP A 75 8.60 -13.51 1.48
CA ASP A 75 7.64 -13.76 0.40
C ASP A 75 7.52 -12.58 -0.55
N LEU A 76 7.44 -11.36 -0.02
CA LEU A 76 7.34 -10.15 -0.81
C LEU A 76 8.58 -9.97 -1.69
N ARG A 77 9.79 -10.17 -1.14
CA ARG A 77 11.03 -10.12 -1.93
C ARG A 77 11.07 -11.18 -3.03
N GLN A 78 10.62 -12.40 -2.75
CA GLN A 78 10.56 -13.46 -3.76
C GLN A 78 9.60 -13.10 -4.89
N LYS A 79 8.41 -12.57 -4.56
CA LYS A 79 7.41 -12.13 -5.54
C LYS A 79 7.93 -10.97 -6.39
N GLU A 80 8.59 -9.99 -5.80
CA GLU A 80 9.21 -8.88 -6.52
C GLU A 80 10.28 -9.37 -7.50
N ALA A 81 11.14 -10.31 -7.10
CA ALA A 81 12.17 -10.88 -7.97
C ALA A 81 11.54 -11.62 -9.17
N VAL A 82 10.46 -12.38 -8.94
CA VAL A 82 9.72 -13.07 -10.01
C VAL A 82 9.05 -12.07 -10.94
N LEU A 83 8.43 -11.00 -10.42
CA LEU A 83 7.84 -9.93 -11.23
C LEU A 83 8.89 -9.24 -12.10
N GLN A 84 10.05 -8.89 -11.55
CA GLN A 84 11.14 -8.30 -12.32
C GLN A 84 11.61 -9.20 -13.46
N ARG A 85 11.69 -10.51 -13.21
CA ARG A 85 12.02 -11.49 -14.25
C ARG A 85 10.96 -11.54 -15.34
N TYR A 86 9.68 -11.59 -14.98
CA TYR A 86 8.59 -11.57 -15.96
C TYR A 86 8.54 -10.27 -16.75
N GLU A 87 8.79 -9.12 -16.12
CA GLU A 87 8.91 -7.84 -16.83
C GLU A 87 10.06 -7.84 -17.82
N ALA A 88 11.23 -8.39 -17.44
CA ALA A 88 12.36 -8.52 -18.34
C ALA A 88 12.06 -9.46 -19.52
N GLU A 89 11.40 -10.58 -19.27
CA GLU A 89 10.96 -11.52 -20.31
C GLU A 89 9.92 -10.87 -21.23
N LEU A 90 8.94 -10.12 -20.70
CA LEU A 90 7.97 -9.37 -21.51
C LEU A 90 8.65 -8.29 -22.35
N ARG A 91 9.60 -7.54 -21.79
CA ARG A 91 10.39 -6.56 -22.56
C ARG A 91 11.15 -7.25 -23.68
N ARG A 92 11.77 -8.41 -23.40
CA ARG A 92 12.47 -9.21 -24.41
C ARG A 92 11.52 -9.69 -25.51
N TYR A 93 10.38 -10.29 -25.17
CA TYR A 93 9.39 -10.74 -26.15
C TYR A 93 8.81 -9.59 -26.96
N ARG A 94 8.66 -8.39 -26.38
CA ARG A 94 8.24 -7.19 -27.11
C ARG A 94 9.32 -6.67 -28.03
N ALA A 95 10.59 -6.77 -27.67
CA ALA A 95 11.73 -6.29 -28.47
C ALA A 95 12.18 -7.28 -29.56
N GLU A 96 11.99 -8.58 -29.36
CA GLU A 96 12.40 -9.66 -30.26
C GLU A 96 11.87 -9.50 -31.71
N PRO A 97 10.62 -9.09 -31.96
CA PRO A 97 10.11 -8.78 -33.31
C PRO A 97 10.80 -7.59 -33.99
N PHE A 98 11.50 -6.74 -33.24
CA PHE A 98 12.19 -5.55 -33.74
C PHE A 98 13.70 -5.77 -33.93
N GLN A 99 14.27 -6.85 -33.41
CA GLN A 99 15.73 -7.10 -33.41
C GLN A 99 16.21 -8.12 -34.46
N ALA A 100 15.32 -8.91 -35.08
CA ALA A 100 15.72 -9.90 -36.07
C ALA A 100 15.57 -9.39 -37.52
N ASP A 101 16.69 -9.32 -38.26
CA ASP A 101 16.72 -9.16 -39.72
C ASP A 101 16.14 -10.37 -40.49
N GLN A 102 15.85 -11.48 -39.79
CA GLN A 102 15.41 -12.76 -40.37
C GLN A 102 14.00 -13.19 -39.94
N PHE A 103 13.12 -12.27 -39.58
CA PHE A 103 11.72 -12.65 -39.34
C PHE A 103 11.04 -13.03 -40.66
N GLN A 104 10.90 -14.33 -40.92
CA GLN A 104 10.09 -14.88 -42.01
C GLN A 104 8.63 -14.98 -41.55
N GLY A 105 7.89 -13.88 -41.67
CA GLY A 105 6.46 -13.79 -41.39
C GLY A 105 5.90 -12.37 -41.56
N ILE A 106 4.58 -12.22 -41.45
CA ILE A 106 3.94 -10.89 -41.32
C ILE A 106 4.32 -10.38 -39.93
N ARG A 107 5.22 -9.40 -39.84
CA ARG A 107 5.46 -8.69 -38.56
C ARG A 107 4.09 -8.31 -38.03
N PRO A 108 3.68 -8.74 -36.83
CA PRO A 108 2.38 -8.33 -36.32
C PRO A 108 2.48 -6.82 -36.17
N TYR A 109 1.88 -6.08 -37.10
CA TYR A 109 1.57 -4.67 -36.89
C TYR A 109 0.96 -4.61 -35.50
N SER A 110 1.42 -3.67 -34.68
CA SER A 110 0.76 -3.46 -33.39
C SER A 110 -0.73 -3.28 -33.69
N ARG A 111 -1.55 -4.26 -33.30
CA ARG A 111 -3.00 -4.19 -33.49
C ARG A 111 -3.51 -2.90 -32.88
N GLU A 112 -2.91 -2.49 -31.75
CA GLU A 112 -3.18 -1.23 -31.08
C GLU A 112 -2.92 -0.01 -31.97
N ILE A 113 -1.82 0.07 -32.73
CA ILE A 113 -1.60 1.19 -33.66
C ILE A 113 -2.70 1.23 -34.73
N VAL A 114 -3.01 0.08 -35.33
CA VAL A 114 -4.04 -0.02 -36.37
C VAL A 114 -5.41 0.33 -35.80
N ASP A 115 -5.75 -0.16 -34.61
CA ASP A 115 -7.02 0.07 -33.93
C ASP A 115 -7.16 1.55 -33.55
N ILE A 116 -6.10 2.18 -33.01
CA ILE A 116 -6.07 3.61 -32.69
C ILE A 116 -6.31 4.46 -33.94
N LEU A 117 -5.60 4.16 -35.04
CA LEU A 117 -5.71 4.91 -36.29
C LEU A 117 -7.09 4.71 -36.95
N LYS A 118 -7.64 3.50 -36.92
CA LYS A 118 -8.98 3.20 -37.47
C LYS A 118 -10.11 3.89 -36.71
N VAL A 119 -10.02 3.95 -35.38
CA VAL A 119 -11.08 4.53 -34.54
C VAL A 119 -11.10 6.06 -34.64
N ARG A 120 -9.93 6.71 -34.61
CA ARG A 120 -9.85 8.17 -34.48
C ARG A 120 -9.68 8.91 -35.79
N GLY A 121 -9.45 8.19 -36.90
CA GLY A 121 -9.20 8.79 -38.20
C GLY A 121 -7.81 9.40 -38.24
N TYR A 122 -7.62 10.57 -37.62
CA TYR A 122 -6.34 11.30 -37.59
C TYR A 122 -5.82 11.42 -36.14
N VAL A 123 -4.57 10.99 -35.90
CA VAL A 123 -3.94 11.00 -34.57
C VAL A 123 -2.56 11.65 -34.65
N ASP A 124 -2.31 12.62 -33.77
CA ASP A 124 -1.00 13.27 -33.64
C ASP A 124 0.07 12.30 -33.11
N GLY A 125 1.33 12.47 -33.50
CA GLY A 125 2.42 11.59 -33.09
C GLY A 125 2.62 11.49 -31.57
N TYR A 126 2.48 12.59 -30.82
CA TYR A 126 2.57 12.56 -29.36
C TYR A 126 1.37 11.89 -28.73
N GLN A 127 0.16 12.18 -29.24
CA GLN A 127 -1.07 11.54 -28.77
C GLN A 127 -1.06 10.03 -29.00
N LEU A 128 -0.50 9.58 -30.12
CA LEU A 128 -0.34 8.15 -30.41
C LEU A 128 0.58 7.47 -29.41
N LEU A 129 1.72 8.10 -29.06
CA LEU A 129 2.64 7.57 -28.04
C LEU A 129 1.97 7.50 -26.66
N GLU A 130 1.22 8.53 -26.29
CA GLU A 130 0.46 8.56 -25.02
C GLU A 130 -0.59 7.45 -24.95
N MET A 131 -1.34 7.22 -26.04
CA MET A 131 -2.33 6.13 -26.13
C MET A 131 -1.70 4.74 -26.06
N LEU A 132 -0.47 4.60 -26.55
CA LEU A 132 0.32 3.37 -26.45
C LEU A 132 1.02 3.24 -25.09
N SER A 133 0.80 4.18 -24.16
CA SER A 133 1.46 4.26 -22.85
C SER A 133 3.00 4.29 -22.94
N ILE A 134 3.53 4.94 -23.99
CA ILE A 134 4.97 5.10 -24.22
C ILE A 134 5.43 6.45 -23.67
N GLY A 135 6.33 6.44 -22.70
CA GLY A 135 6.92 7.64 -22.12
C GLY A 135 7.94 8.32 -23.05
N PRO A 136 8.21 9.63 -22.86
CA PRO A 136 9.15 10.39 -23.69
C PRO A 136 10.61 9.89 -23.58
N ASN A 137 10.92 9.09 -22.57
CA ASN A 137 12.26 8.56 -22.32
C ASN A 137 12.47 7.17 -22.97
N GLU A 138 11.45 6.57 -23.57
CA GLU A 138 11.49 5.22 -24.16
C GLU A 138 11.95 5.25 -25.62
N SER A 139 13.18 5.72 -25.86
CA SER A 139 13.70 6.00 -27.21
C SER A 139 13.62 4.82 -28.19
N GLU A 140 13.78 3.57 -27.74
CA GLU A 140 13.65 2.38 -28.59
C GLU A 140 12.19 2.12 -28.99
N ALA A 141 11.25 2.24 -28.06
CA ALA A 141 9.82 2.08 -28.32
C ALA A 141 9.33 3.17 -29.29
N ILE A 142 9.78 4.42 -29.09
CA ILE A 142 9.47 5.53 -29.99
C ILE A 142 9.96 5.21 -31.41
N LYS A 143 11.22 4.77 -31.58
CA LYS A 143 11.76 4.38 -32.89
C LYS A 143 10.95 3.26 -33.54
N ALA A 144 10.59 2.23 -32.78
CA ALA A 144 9.79 1.10 -33.25
C ALA A 144 8.42 1.55 -33.79
N VAL A 145 7.73 2.45 -33.08
CA VAL A 145 6.45 3.03 -33.53
C VAL A 145 6.62 3.79 -34.86
N TRP A 146 7.64 4.64 -34.96
CA TRP A 146 7.91 5.39 -36.20
C TRP A 146 8.23 4.48 -37.39
N THR A 147 9.02 3.42 -37.17
CA THR A 147 9.30 2.43 -38.22
C THR A 147 8.02 1.76 -38.70
N GLN A 148 7.14 1.34 -37.79
CA GLN A 148 5.86 0.71 -38.16
C GLN A 148 4.93 1.65 -38.91
N LEU A 149 4.84 2.91 -38.50
CA LEU A 149 4.02 3.91 -39.20
C LEU A 149 4.54 4.18 -40.63
N THR A 150 5.87 4.27 -40.78
CA THR A 150 6.53 4.41 -42.09
C THR A 150 6.26 3.19 -42.98
N GLU A 151 6.26 1.98 -42.42
CA GLU A 151 5.89 0.78 -43.16
C GLU A 151 4.42 0.81 -43.59
N LEU A 152 3.48 1.18 -42.70
CA LEU A 152 2.06 1.30 -43.02
C LEU A 152 1.80 2.31 -44.15
N GLU A 153 2.54 3.42 -44.19
CA GLU A 153 2.49 4.38 -45.30
C GLU A 153 3.04 3.80 -46.60
N LYS A 154 4.18 3.10 -46.56
CA LYS A 154 4.73 2.43 -47.75
C LYS A 154 3.76 1.42 -48.37
N TYR A 155 2.96 0.75 -47.54
CA TYR A 155 1.92 -0.17 -47.98
C TYR A 155 0.59 0.51 -48.36
N GLY A 156 0.50 1.84 -48.29
CA GLY A 156 -0.71 2.61 -48.62
C GLY A 156 -1.87 2.38 -47.64
N LEU A 157 -1.56 1.98 -46.40
CA LEU A 157 -2.55 1.72 -45.34
C LEU A 157 -2.79 2.95 -44.46
N ALA A 158 -1.74 3.77 -44.28
CA ALA A 158 -1.78 5.01 -43.52
C ALA A 158 -1.17 6.18 -44.30
N GLU A 159 -1.58 7.40 -43.98
CA GLU A 159 -1.08 8.66 -44.56
C GLU A 159 -0.55 9.55 -43.43
N THR A 160 0.51 10.30 -43.69
CA THR A 160 0.97 11.37 -42.81
C THR A 160 0.93 12.73 -43.51
N ASN A 161 0.58 13.76 -42.76
CA ASN A 161 0.68 15.16 -43.17
C ASN A 161 1.86 15.89 -42.48
N GLY A 162 2.78 15.12 -41.87
CA GLY A 162 3.94 15.63 -41.14
C GLY A 162 3.70 15.90 -39.65
N LYS A 163 2.45 15.96 -39.17
CA LYS A 163 2.13 16.10 -37.73
C LYS A 163 1.38 14.92 -37.14
N GLY A 164 0.67 14.17 -37.96
CA GLY A 164 -0.12 13.04 -37.50
C GLY A 164 -0.35 12.03 -38.59
N TRP A 165 -0.96 10.93 -38.16
CA TRP A 165 -1.18 9.74 -38.96
C TRP A 165 -2.66 9.49 -39.12
N LYS A 166 -3.05 9.11 -40.33
CA LYS A 166 -4.42 8.77 -40.67
C LYS A 166 -4.52 7.40 -41.29
N TRP A 167 -5.54 6.65 -40.88
CA TRP A 167 -5.89 5.41 -41.56
C TRP A 167 -6.66 5.69 -42.85
N ILE A 168 -6.25 5.09 -43.97
CA ILE A 168 -6.85 5.36 -45.29
C ILE A 168 -7.85 4.28 -45.71
N ARG A 169 -7.85 3.07 -45.09
CA ARG A 169 -8.52 1.88 -45.67
C ARG A 169 -9.72 1.28 -44.92
#